data_AF-A0A256YPF4-F1
#
_entry.id   AF-A0A256YPF4-F1
#
_cell.length_a   1.000
_cell.length_b   1.000
_cell.length_c   1.000
_cell.angle_alpha   90.00
_cell.angle_beta   90.00
_cell.angle_gamma   90.00
#
_symmetry.space_group_name_H-M   'P 1'
#
loop_
_entity.id
_entity.type
_entity.pdbx_description
1 polymer ?
#
loop_
_entity_poly.entity_id
_entity_poly.type
_entity_poly.pdbx_seq_one_letter_code
_entity_poly.pdbx_strand_id
1 'polypeptide(L)'
;MKKKIELDIVIYPEGKGKSKVYSVSSVQVPNVVTQGKTIEEAKKRLKEALELYFEEAPWEKKLIIKTVKEESNVPMISRIFI
;
A
#
# COMPACT_ATOMS: atom_id res chain seq x y z
N MET A 1 -19.10 -8.19 9.27
CA MET A 1 -17.75 -8.59 8.80
C MET A 1 -17.05 -7.36 8.22
N LYS A 2 -15.95 -6.88 8.83
CA LYS A 2 -15.14 -5.80 8.23
C LYS A 2 -14.62 -6.32 6.87
N LYS A 3 -14.99 -5.66 5.77
CA LYS A 3 -14.48 -5.99 4.44
C LYS A 3 -12.97 -5.74 4.45
N LYS A 4 -12.19 -6.82 4.36
CA LYS A 4 -10.74 -6.74 4.14
C LYS A 4 -10.50 -6.24 2.71
N ILE A 5 -9.55 -5.33 2.56
CA ILE A 5 -9.13 -4.84 1.25
C ILE A 5 -7.74 -5.38 0.99
N GLU A 6 -7.56 -5.95 -0.19
CA GLU A 6 -6.27 -6.38 -0.70
C GLU A 6 -5.77 -5.27 -1.62
N LEU A 7 -4.58 -4.74 -1.33
CA LEU A 7 -3.93 -3.72 -2.14
C LEU A 7 -2.58 -4.23 -2.62
N ASP A 8 -2.26 -3.85 -3.85
CA ASP A 8 -0.97 -4.10 -4.46
C ASP A 8 -0.02 -2.98 -4.03
N ILE A 9 1.18 -3.36 -3.60
CA ILE A 9 2.20 -2.40 -3.16
C ILE A 9 3.52 -2.49 -3.95
N VAL A 10 4.00 -1.34 -4.42
CA VAL A 10 5.34 -1.25 -5.00
C VAL A 10 6.34 -1.01 -3.87
N ILE A 11 7.45 -1.75 -3.87
CA ILE A 11 8.56 -1.57 -2.93
C ILE A 11 9.79 -1.16 -3.73
N TYR A 12 10.37 -0.03 -3.36
CA TYR A 12 11.56 0.52 -4.01
C TYR A 12 12.68 0.75 -2.99
N PRO A 13 13.84 0.07 -3.12
CA PRO A 13 14.98 0.31 -2.25
C PRO A 13 15.73 1.59 -2.68
N GLU A 14 16.04 2.44 -1.71
CA GLU A 14 16.76 3.70 -1.92
C GLU A 14 18.02 3.75 -1.06
N GLY A 15 19.04 4.49 -1.53
CA GLY A 15 20.30 4.66 -0.81
C GLY A 15 21.21 3.42 -0.81
N LYS A 16 22.34 3.50 -0.08
CA LYS A 16 23.34 2.42 0.03
C LYS A 16 23.90 2.32 1.45
N GLY A 17 24.30 1.12 1.86
CA GLY A 17 24.92 0.89 3.17
C GLY A 17 24.04 1.35 4.33
N LYS A 18 24.57 2.22 5.21
CA LYS A 18 23.85 2.75 6.39
C LYS A 18 22.69 3.69 6.04
N SER A 19 22.63 4.20 4.80
CA SER A 19 21.53 5.06 4.33
C SER A 19 20.45 4.28 3.56
N LYS A 20 20.52 2.95 3.53
CA LYS A 20 19.54 2.12 2.82
C LYS A 20 18.18 2.23 3.50
N VAL A 21 17.16 2.56 2.71
CA VAL A 21 15.75 2.58 3.12
C VAL A 21 14.89 1.91 2.06
N TYR A 22 13.65 1.59 2.41
CA TYR A 22 12.65 1.03 1.50
C TYR A 22 11.47 1.98 1.45
N SER A 23 11.18 2.52 0.27
CA SER A 23 9.96 3.25 -0.04
C SER A 23 8.88 2.28 -0.48
N VAL A 24 7.66 2.45 0.04
CA VAL A 24 6.53 1.58 -0.29
C VAL A 24 5.29 2.44 -0.54
N SER A 25 4.54 2.11 -1.59
CA SER A 25 3.30 2.78 -1.94
C SER A 25 2.29 1.76 -2.49
N SER A 26 1.00 2.07 -2.39
CA SER A 26 -0.06 1.27 -3.01
C SER A 26 -0.29 1.70 -4.46
N VAL A 27 -0.47 0.75 -5.37
CA VAL A 27 -0.84 1.04 -6.77
C VAL A 27 -2.20 1.74 -6.84
N GLN A 28 -3.14 1.33 -5.99
CA GLN A 28 -4.49 1.87 -5.93
C GLN A 28 -4.56 3.25 -5.27
N VAL A 29 -3.58 3.59 -4.42
CA VAL A 29 -3.50 4.87 -3.70
C VAL A 29 -2.07 5.43 -3.85
N PRO A 30 -1.67 5.85 -5.06
CA PRO A 30 -0.27 6.17 -5.38
C PRO A 30 0.24 7.43 -4.69
N ASN A 31 -0.66 8.27 -4.18
CA ASN A 31 -0.38 9.45 -3.37
C ASN A 31 0.00 9.13 -1.92
N VAL A 32 -0.17 7.88 -1.47
CA VAL A 32 0.28 7.43 -0.14
C VAL A 32 1.59 6.68 -0.29
N VAL A 33 2.66 7.30 0.18
CA VAL A 33 4.03 6.76 0.15
C VAL A 33 4.60 6.79 1.56
N THR A 34 5.21 5.69 2.00
CA THR A 34 5.90 5.62 3.28
C THR A 34 7.29 5.00 3.12
N GLN A 35 8.16 5.22 4.10
CA GLN A 35 9.53 4.72 4.09
C GLN A 35 9.88 4.01 5.41
N GLY A 36 10.79 3.04 5.35
CA GLY A 36 11.31 2.34 6.52
C GLY A 36 12.74 1.83 6.30
N LYS A 37 13.46 1.53 7.37
CA LYS A 37 14.80 0.91 7.30
C LYS A 37 14.73 -0.56 6.90
N THR A 38 13.60 -1.20 7.19
CA THR A 38 13.25 -2.54 6.72
C THR A 38 11.98 -2.50 5.88
N ILE A 39 11.76 -3.55 5.09
CA ILE A 39 10.54 -3.70 4.30
C ILE A 39 9.34 -3.77 5.24
N GLU A 40 9.42 -4.53 6.33
CA GLU A 40 8.36 -4.70 7.33
C GLU A 40 7.95 -3.38 7.98
N GLU A 41 8.93 -2.53 8.31
CA GLU A 41 8.67 -1.20 8.86
C GLU A 41 7.93 -0.31 7.87
N ALA A 42 8.39 -0.29 6.61
CA ALA A 42 7.74 0.49 5.56
C ALA A 42 6.31 0.00 5.29
N LYS A 43 6.11 -1.33 5.23
CA LYS A 43 4.78 -1.94 5.08
C LYS A 43 3.84 -1.60 6.24
N LYS A 44 4.33 -1.63 7.49
CA LYS A 44 3.54 -1.27 8.68
C LYS A 44 3.09 0.19 8.60
N ARG A 45 4.01 1.11 8.30
CA ARG A 45 3.69 2.54 8.14
C ARG A 45 2.72 2.80 6.99
N LEU A 46 2.89 2.10 5.86
CA LEU A 46 1.95 2.21 4.73
C LEU A 46 0.55 1.78 5.14
N LYS A 47 0.43 0.67 5.88
CA LYS A 47 -0.85 0.22 6.41
C LYS A 47 -1.52 1.28 7.29
N GLU A 48 -0.80 1.84 8.26
CA GLU A 48 -1.32 2.89 9.15
C GLU A 48 -1.75 4.13 8.36
N ALA A 49 -0.95 4.56 7.37
CA ALA A 49 -1.27 5.70 6.52
C ALA A 49 -2.53 5.47 5.66
N LEU A 50 -2.72 4.25 5.14
CA LEU A 50 -3.90 3.89 4.36
C LEU A 50 -5.15 3.74 5.24
N GLU A 51 -5.01 3.24 6.47
CA GLU A 51 -6.11 3.22 7.45
C GLU A 51 -6.62 4.63 7.71
N LEU A 52 -5.72 5.58 7.98
CA LEU A 52 -6.06 7.00 8.15
C LEU A 52 -6.69 7.60 6.89
N TYR A 53 -6.11 7.34 5.71
CA TYR A 53 -6.65 7.81 4.43
C TYR A 53 -8.10 7.39 4.22
N PHE A 54 -8.42 6.12 4.48
CA PHE A 54 -9.78 5.61 4.29
C PHE A 54 -10.76 6.00 5.41
N GLU A 55 -10.26 6.40 6.58
CA GLU A 55 -11.07 7.02 7.62
C GLU A 55 -11.52 8.43 7.20
N GLU A 56 -10.62 9.21 6.59
CA GLU A 56 -10.93 10.54 6.06
C GLU A 56 -11.78 10.50 4.78
N ALA A 57 -11.52 9.51 3.90
CA ALA A 57 -12.18 9.38 2.60
C ALA A 57 -12.86 7.99 2.41
N PRO A 58 -13.95 7.69 3.12
CA PRO A 58 -14.59 6.37 3.09
C PRO A 58 -15.24 5.99 1.74
N TRP A 59 -15.47 6.96 0.84
CA TRP A 59 -16.00 6.69 -0.52
C TRP A 59 -14.94 6.08 -1.44
N GLU A 60 -13.67 6.48 -1.31
CA GLU A 60 -12.58 5.94 -2.12
C GLU A 60 -12.34 4.46 -1.83
N LYS A 61 -12.46 4.09 -0.55
CA LYS A 61 -12.48 2.70 -0.11
C LYS A 61 -13.49 1.85 -0.89
N LYS A 62 -14.68 2.39 -1.15
CA LYS A 62 -15.75 1.69 -1.89
C LYS A 62 -15.44 1.57 -3.38
N LEU A 63 -14.82 2.60 -3.96
CA LEU A 63 -14.42 2.61 -5.37
C LEU A 63 -13.34 1.57 -5.64
N ILE A 64 -12.29 1.54 -4.81
CA ILE A 64 -11.18 0.57 -4.96
C ILE A 64 -11.66 -0.88 -4.82
N ILE A 65 -12.54 -1.17 -3.85
CA ILE A 65 -13.15 -2.51 -3.71
C ILE A 65 -13.91 -2.93 -4.97
N LYS A 66 -14.52 -1.98 -5.69
CA LYS A 66 -15.26 -2.26 -6.91
C LYS A 66 -14.30 -2.55 -8.07
N THR A 67 -13.24 -1.77 -8.20
CA THR A 67 -12.21 -1.92 -9.24
C THR A 67 -11.41 -3.22 -9.09
N VAL A 68 -11.05 -3.65 -7.88
CA VAL A 68 -10.31 -4.92 -7.66
C VAL A 68 -11.13 -6.15 -8.10
N LYS A 69 -12.46 -6.07 -8.14
CA LYS A 69 -13.32 -7.17 -8.63
C LYS A 69 -13.39 -7.24 -10.16
N GLU A 70 -13.06 -6.16 -10.86
CA GLU A 70 -13.16 -6.01 -12.31
C GLU A 70 -11.74 -5.78 -12.87
N GLU A 71 -11.05 -6.88 -13.17
CA GLU A 71 -9.75 -6.97 -13.88
C GLU A 71 -8.46 -6.51 -13.17
N SER A 72 -7.43 -7.37 -13.16
CA SER A 72 -6.13 -7.06 -13.81
C SER A 72 -5.09 -8.18 -13.69
N ASN A 73 -4.54 -8.58 -14.84
CA ASN A 73 -3.28 -9.32 -14.99
C ASN A 73 -2.11 -8.33 -14.83
N VAL A 74 -1.83 -7.84 -13.62
CA VAL A 74 -0.65 -7.00 -13.34
C VAL A 74 0.53 -7.85 -12.85
N PRO A 75 1.76 -7.60 -13.33
CA PRO A 75 2.93 -8.42 -13.02
C PRO A 75 3.29 -8.30 -11.52
N MET A 76 3.64 -9.45 -10.94
CA MET A 76 3.81 -9.73 -9.51
C MET A 76 4.17 -8.55 -8.60
N ILE A 77 3.23 -8.25 -7.71
CA ILE A 77 3.35 -7.29 -6.62
C ILE A 77 3.04 -8.00 -5.29
N SER A 78 3.84 -7.75 -4.24
CA SER A 78 3.59 -8.27 -2.89
C SER A 78 2.26 -7.71 -2.35
N ARG A 79 1.45 -8.54 -1.69
CA ARG A 79 0.13 -8.17 -1.16
C ARG A 79 0.20 -7.73 0.31
N ILE A 80 -0.58 -6.71 0.68
CA ILE A 80 -0.88 -6.35 2.07
C ILE A 80 -2.38 -6.42 2.29
N PHE A 81 -2.79 -7.00 3.42
CA PHE A 81 -4.18 -7.03 3.89
C PHE A 81 -4.41 -5.93 4.93
N ILE A 82 -5.41 -5.09 4.66
CA ILE A 82 -5.88 -4.03 5.57
C ILE A 82 -7.31 -4.30 6.01
#